data_AF-A0A2E7TJP7-F1
#
_entry.id   AF-A0A2E7TJP7-F1
#
_cell.length_a   1.000
_cell.length_b   1.000
_cell.length_c   1.000
_cell.angle_alpha   90.00
_cell.angle_beta   90.00
_cell.angle_gamma   90.00
#
_symmetry.space_group_name_H-M   'P 1'
#
loop_
_entity.id
_entity.type
_entity.pdbx_description
1 polymer ?
#
loop_
_entity_poly.entity_id
_entity_poly.type
_entity_poly.pdbx_seq_one_letter_code
_entity_poly.pdbx_strand_id
1 'polypeptide(L)' 'MKHLEENNETYMQHLRKAMYISVCLLVGCCTAFLHALLPMILTKTTSKILDHVKYVIDYRR' A
#
# COMPACT_ATOMS: atom_id res chain seq x y z
N MET A 1 -3.46 -3.13 20.49
CA MET A 1 -3.89 -1.82 21.02
C MET A 1 -2.72 -0.95 21.49
N LYS A 2 -1.65 -1.51 22.08
CA LYS A 2 -0.45 -0.73 22.49
C LYS A 2 0.16 0.18 21.40
N HIS A 3 0.18 -0.26 20.13
CA HIS A 3 0.68 0.54 19.00
C HIS A 3 -0.21 1.76 18.63
N LEU A 4 -1.51 1.74 18.94
CA LEU A 4 -2.41 2.86 18.58
C LEU A 4 -2.23 4.04 19.57
N GLU A 5 -1.96 3.71 20.83
CA GLU A 5 -1.80 4.66 21.92
C GLU A 5 -0.41 5.33 21.90
N GLU A 6 0.63 4.59 21.50
CA GLU A 6 1.99 5.11 21.29
C GLU A 6 2.07 6.20 20.21
N ASN A 7 1.18 6.14 19.20
CA ASN A 7 1.17 7.08 18.08
C ASN A 7 0.11 8.20 18.19
N ASN A 8 -0.65 8.24 19.29
CA ASN A 8 -1.74 9.22 19.51
C ASN A 8 -2.77 9.26 18.35
N GLU A 9 -2.92 8.18 17.58
CA GLU A 9 -3.84 8.12 16.45
C GLU A 9 -5.15 7.47 16.86
N THR A 10 -6.27 8.10 16.52
CA THR A 10 -7.59 7.50 16.71
C THR A 10 -7.73 6.23 15.86
N TYR A 11 -8.51 5.26 16.35
CA TYR A 11 -8.79 4.01 15.63
C TYR A 11 -9.21 4.25 14.17
N MET A 12 -10.00 5.29 13.92
CA MET A 12 -10.47 5.67 12.58
C MET A 12 -9.34 6.18 11.67
N GLN A 13 -8.35 6.90 12.22
CA GLN A 13 -7.17 7.34 11.46
C GLN A 13 -6.29 6.14 11.06
N HIS A 14 -6.09 5.20 11.98
CA HIS A 14 -5.37 3.96 11.71
C HIS A 14 -6.10 3.08 10.70
N LEU A 15 -7.42 2.92 10.84
CA LEU A 15 -8.24 2.18 9.90
C LEU A 15 -8.16 2.78 8.49
N ARG A 16 -8.26 4.12 8.38
CA ARG A 16 -8.16 4.81 7.08
C ARG A 16 -6.78 4.64 6.44
N LYS A 17 -5.70 4.69 7.22
CA LYS A 17 -4.34 4.40 6.74
C LYS A 17 -4.22 2.95 6.25
N ALA A 18 -4.65 1.99 7.07
CA ALA A 18 -4.60 0.58 6.72
C ALA A 18 -5.40 0.30 5.44
N MET A 19 -6.60 0.86 5.34
CA MET A 19 -7.46 0.73 4.17
C MET A 19 -6.82 1.33 2.91
N TYR A 20 -6.20 2.51 3.01
CA TYR A 20 -5.46 3.11 1.90
C TYR A 20 -4.32 2.20 1.42
N ILE A 21 -3.52 1.65 2.34
CA ILE A 21 -2.43 0.73 2.03
C ILE A 21 -2.98 -0.55 1.36
N SER A 22 -4.06 -1.12 1.90
CA SER A 22 -4.70 -2.31 1.34
C SER A 22 -5.20 -2.08 -0.10
N VAL A 23 -5.79 -0.91 -0.38
CA VAL A 23 -6.23 -0.56 -1.74
C VAL A 23 -5.03 -0.42 -2.69
N CYS A 24 -3.95 0.25 -2.28
CA CYS A 24 -2.74 0.34 -3.09
C CYS A 24 -2.16 -1.05 -3.42
N LEU A 25 -2.09 -1.95 -2.42
CA LEU A 25 -1.62 -3.33 -2.65
C LEU A 25 -2.55 -4.12 -3.56
N LEU A 26 -3.87 -3.95 -3.44
CA LEU A 26 -4.85 -4.59 -4.32
C LEU A 26 -4.66 -4.15 -5.78
N VAL A 27 -4.47 -2.85 -6.01
CA VAL A 27 -4.17 -2.31 -7.35
C VAL A 27 -2.85 -2.87 -7.87
N GLY A 28 -1.79 -2.90 -7.04
CA GLY A 28 -0.51 -3.50 -7.41
C GLY A 28 -0.61 -4.98 -7.79
N CYS A 29 -1.46 -5.73 -7.09
CA CYS A 29 -1.75 -7.13 -7.40
C CYS A 29 -2.48 -7.27 -8.74
N CYS A 30 -3.52 -6.45 -8.99
CA CYS A 30 -4.20 -6.42 -10.28
C CYS A 30 -3.26 -6.05 -11.43
N THR A 31 -2.35 -5.10 -11.23
CA THR A 31 -1.38 -4.72 -12.27
C THR A 31 -0.35 -5.82 -12.52
N ALA A 32 0.11 -6.51 -11.47
CA ALA A 32 0.99 -7.67 -11.60
C ALA A 32 0.29 -8.84 -12.31
N PHE A 33 -0.99 -9.07 -12.00
CA PHE A 33 -1.80 -10.09 -12.64
C PHE A 33 -1.98 -9.79 -14.14
N LEU A 34 -2.30 -8.55 -14.50
CA LEU A 34 -2.38 -8.13 -15.91
C LEU A 34 -1.01 -8.21 -16.62
N HIS A 35 0.08 -7.88 -15.93
CA HIS A 35 1.43 -8.05 -16.45
C HIS A 35 1.78 -9.53 -16.70
N ALA A 36 1.34 -10.44 -15.84
CA ALA A 36 1.53 -11.87 -16.04
C ALA A 36 0.79 -12.40 -17.29
N LEU A 37 -0.36 -11.81 -17.63
CA LEU A 37 -1.09 -12.12 -18.86
C LEU A 37 -0.49 -11.44 -20.10
N LEU A 38 -0.03 -10.19 -19.94
CA LEU A 38 0.52 -9.37 -21.01
C LEU A 38 1.85 -8.74 -20.55
N PRO A 39 2.98 -9.45 -20.69
CA PRO A 39 4.28 -9.04 -20.14
C PRO A 39 4.84 -7.74 -20.73
N MET A 40 4.24 -7.20 -21.80
CA MET A 40 4.62 -5.90 -22.35
C MET A 40 4.03 -4.70 -21.60
N ILE A 41 3.00 -4.88 -20.77
CA ILE A 41 2.25 -3.78 -20.16
C ILE A 41 2.59 -3.70 -18.67
N LEU A 42 2.67 -2.50 -18.09
CA LEU A 42 2.80 -2.29 -16.63
C LEU A 42 4.11 -2.80 -15.99
N THR A 43 5.20 -2.91 -16.77
CA THR A 43 6.53 -3.41 -16.33
C THR A 43 7.11 -2.75 -15.08
N LYS A 44 6.80 -1.47 -14.83
CA LYS A 44 7.29 -0.72 -13.65
C LYS A 44 6.17 -0.28 -12.70
N THR A 45 4.92 -0.58 -13.02
CA THR A 45 3.77 -0.02 -12.28
C THR A 45 3.66 -0.64 -10.90
N THR A 46 3.76 -1.97 -10.80
CA THR A 46 3.72 -2.67 -9.51
C THR A 46 4.86 -2.25 -8.59
N SER A 47 6.08 -2.11 -9.13
CA SER A 47 7.24 -1.64 -8.35
C SER A 47 7.04 -0.23 -7.79
N LYS A 48 6.53 0.70 -8.62
CA LYS A 48 6.21 2.07 -8.17
C LYS A 48 5.14 2.09 -7.07
N ILE A 49 4.11 1.26 -7.18
CA ILE A 49 3.08 1.13 -6.14
C ILE A 49 3.69 0.60 -4.84
N LEU A 50 4.59 -0.38 -4.93
CA LEU A 50 5.24 -0.94 -3.75
C LEU A 50 6.19 0.05 -3.06
N ASP A 51 6.96 0.82 -3.84
CA ASP A 51 7.83 1.88 -3.30
C ASP A 51 7.00 2.98 -2.62
N HIS A 52 5.86 3.35 -3.20
CA HIS A 52 4.93 4.30 -2.59
C HIS A 52 4.35 3.77 -1.28
N VAL A 53 3.95 2.50 -1.23
CA VAL A 53 3.45 1.86 -0.01
C VAL A 53 4.54 1.79 1.06
N LYS A 54 5.77 1.42 0.69
CA LYS A 54 6.93 1.44 1.61
C LYS A 54 7.17 2.82 2.17
N TYR A 55 7.19 3.86 1.34
CA TYR A 55 7.34 5.24 1.79
C TYR A 55 6.23 5.64 2.77
N VAL A 56 4.98 5.27 2.51
CA VAL A 56 3.83 5.56 3.38
C VAL A 56 3.92 4.84 4.73
N ILE A 57 4.56 3.67 4.79
CA ILE A 57 4.75 2.89 6.02
C ILE A 57 5.97 3.38 6.81
N ASP A 58 7.11 3.58 6.15
CA ASP A 58 8.40 3.89 6.80
C ASP A 58 8.55 5.38 7.16
N TYR A 59 8.07 6.30 6.33
CA TYR A 59 8.25 7.75 6.54
C TYR A 59 7.13 8.37 7.39
N ARG A 60 6.06 7.62 7.65
CA ARG A 60 4.85 8.10 8.36
C ARG A 60 4.61 7.41 9.70
N ARG A 61 5.63 6.71 10.21
CA ARG A 61 5.72 6.11 11.54
C ARG A 61 6.57 6.99 12.43
#